data_AF-A0A945F8Z8-F1
#
_entry.id   AF-A0A945F8Z8-F1
#
_cell.length_a   1.000
_cell.length_b   1.000
_cell.length_c   1.000
_cell.angle_alpha   90.00
_cell.angle_beta   90.00
_cell.angle_gamma   90.00
#
_symmetry.space_group_name_H-M   'P 1'
#
loop_
_entity.id
_entity.type
_entity.pdbx_description
1 polymer ?
#
loop_
_entity_poly.entity_id
_entity_poly.type
_entity_poly.pdbx_seq_one_letter_code
_entity_poly.pdbx_strand_id
1 'polypeptide(L)'
;MNRLPTVISLFTVLFLLTTSSVAFAQNGKPTSPPGQASGGVQALEQQHNDDITNLQGQITSNDGDISNLQGQVNTTNSNVSTLDASTTSSVNSLQGQVTSNDGDILNLQSQITSNDGDITDLQAKDADLQNQITGNDGDITNLQGQITSNDGDITNLQGQITSNDTDISNLQTQQGADTTSLQNQITSNDGDIANLQGQVTSNDGDITGLQTQINSTNALLTQGAGSGVDADLVDGLHANEIIDAAVNAAGDEVRIPISSVPFTIELNDPKSYFLASDLTIANTTDHGIVVKGDGVTIDLNGFSLTGPGRGNGTGIGILIQSKFNVTIKNGMVRRFGSHGIVDDASQFGNTVGHRVTNVVSRENGGHGISLINGLNGGGHALVRESWAAANGLGGIFVGTGSRVIGSTSVANVGTGIIGLDDIFFSGNTVRKNAIAGIVAGQGSRVIGNTVVSNVQGGINVGSTSKVKGNLVRNNGGHGIQTGSAASVEENVVQTSAGRGIFAGFFNLVKENNVSNSVLSGIYSGNESMIYDNTSTGNNTSQTDSEAGIFAQFSSRIVRNNSQQNWRANIHVTGSGNVIEENSMFYISGVHGYGIRFQGSGIYKNNASFGGSPDYSGGTNKGGNHP
;
A
#
# COMPACT_ATOMS: atom_id res chain seq x y z
N MET A 1 83.96 26.96 -11.35
CA MET A 1 84.82 27.83 -12.19
C MET A 1 85.25 29.03 -11.35
N ASN A 2 86.53 29.38 -11.46
CA ASN A 2 87.15 30.66 -11.14
C ASN A 2 87.50 31.06 -9.68
N ARG A 3 88.81 30.95 -9.43
CA ARG A 3 89.77 32.01 -9.01
C ARG A 3 90.07 32.22 -7.52
N LEU A 4 91.33 31.90 -7.20
CA LEU A 4 92.22 32.42 -6.15
C LEU A 4 92.28 33.98 -6.12
N PRO A 5 92.69 34.65 -5.01
CA PRO A 5 94.12 34.77 -4.69
C PRO A 5 94.55 34.78 -3.21
N THR A 6 95.73 34.19 -3.00
CA THR A 6 96.91 34.60 -2.20
C THR A 6 96.81 35.79 -1.24
N VAL A 7 97.23 35.59 0.02
CA VAL A 7 97.85 36.65 0.84
C VAL A 7 99.14 36.14 1.49
N ILE A 8 100.20 36.87 1.19
CA ILE A 8 101.57 36.79 1.70
C ILE A 8 101.59 37.32 3.15
N SER A 9 102.23 36.62 4.09
CA SER A 9 102.66 37.22 5.35
C SER A 9 104.18 37.12 5.48
N LEU A 10 104.81 38.20 5.06
CA LEU A 10 106.21 38.53 5.23
C LEU A 10 106.28 39.47 6.43
N PHE A 11 106.75 39.03 7.60
CA PHE A 11 107.37 39.93 8.59
C PHE A 11 108.24 39.16 9.58
N THR A 12 109.53 39.39 9.41
CA THR A 12 110.68 39.09 10.24
C THR A 12 110.69 40.02 11.46
N VAL A 13 110.98 39.52 12.67
CA VAL A 13 111.81 40.25 13.64
C VAL A 13 112.79 39.28 14.29
N LEU A 14 114.04 39.42 13.84
CA LEU A 14 115.27 38.87 14.37
C LEU A 14 115.62 39.62 15.67
N PHE A 15 115.83 38.93 16.79
CA PHE A 15 116.51 39.50 17.94
C PHE A 15 117.73 38.65 18.28
N LEU A 16 118.89 39.08 17.75
CA LEU A 16 120.22 38.65 18.16
C LEU A 16 120.56 39.36 19.49
N LEU A 17 120.57 38.62 20.60
CA LEU A 17 121.23 39.07 21.82
C LEU A 17 122.74 38.82 21.65
N THR A 18 123.49 39.86 21.27
CA THR A 18 124.95 39.87 21.40
C THR A 18 125.30 40.48 22.77
N THR A 19 125.75 39.64 23.71
CA THR A 19 126.41 40.12 24.92
C THR A 19 127.87 40.42 24.58
N SER A 20 128.16 41.66 24.17
CA SER A 20 129.54 42.16 24.13
C SER A 20 129.94 42.62 25.53
N SER A 21 130.69 41.78 26.22
CA SER A 21 131.43 42.14 27.44
C SER A 21 132.54 43.13 27.06
N VAL A 22 132.32 44.43 27.32
CA VAL A 22 133.37 45.44 27.23
C VAL A 22 134.03 45.54 28.61
N ALA A 23 135.24 45.01 28.71
CA ALA A 23 136.10 45.19 29.87
C ALA A 23 136.59 46.64 29.94
N PHE A 24 136.37 47.29 31.07
CA PHE A 24 137.03 48.54 31.45
C PHE A 24 138.53 48.28 31.68
N ALA A 25 139.39 49.02 30.97
CA ALA A 25 140.78 49.25 31.35
C ALA A 25 140.99 50.77 31.51
N GLN A 26 141.25 51.22 32.74
CA GLN A 26 141.67 52.59 33.07
C GLN A 26 143.19 52.70 33.13
N ASN A 27 143.73 53.84 32.64
CA ASN A 27 144.88 54.65 33.13
C ASN A 27 145.76 55.17 31.97
N GLY A 28 146.13 56.45 31.83
CA GLY A 28 145.90 57.62 32.70
C GLY A 28 146.36 58.98 32.11
N LYS A 29 145.68 60.05 32.57
CA LYS A 29 146.09 61.42 32.99
C LYS A 29 146.93 62.36 32.07
N PRO A 30 146.77 63.72 32.17
CA PRO A 30 146.56 64.47 33.43
C PRO A 30 145.48 65.57 33.49
N THR A 31 144.87 65.92 34.65
CA THR A 31 144.94 65.35 36.03
C THR A 31 143.77 65.83 36.96
N SER A 32 142.70 65.01 37.11
CA SER A 32 141.67 64.98 38.20
C SER A 32 140.63 66.13 38.35
N PRO A 33 139.43 65.87 38.94
CA PRO A 33 138.56 64.69 38.82
C PRO A 33 137.08 65.04 38.44
N PRO A 34 136.32 64.11 37.81
CA PRO A 34 134.95 64.31 37.32
C PRO A 34 133.89 63.66 38.23
N GLY A 35 132.66 64.16 38.22
CA GLY A 35 131.56 63.52 38.97
C GLY A 35 130.12 63.96 38.73
N GLN A 36 129.83 64.99 37.92
CA GLN A 36 128.45 65.52 37.82
C GLN A 36 127.72 65.25 36.49
N ALA A 37 128.35 64.61 35.48
CA ALA A 37 127.71 64.41 34.16
C ALA A 37 127.17 62.99 33.87
N SER A 38 127.59 61.94 34.59
CA SER A 38 127.20 60.55 34.25
C SER A 38 125.86 60.09 34.85
N GLY A 39 125.36 60.73 35.92
CA GLY A 39 124.09 60.36 36.56
C GLY A 39 122.85 60.74 35.74
N GLY A 40 122.90 61.84 34.96
CA GLY A 40 121.78 62.30 34.14
C GLY A 40 121.52 61.43 32.91
N VAL A 41 122.59 60.91 32.28
CA VAL A 41 122.48 60.00 31.13
C VAL A 41 121.92 58.65 31.56
N GLN A 42 122.38 58.11 32.68
CA GLN A 42 121.88 56.84 33.24
C GLN A 42 120.40 56.93 33.67
N ALA A 43 119.93 58.08 34.17
CA ALA A 43 118.53 58.29 34.51
C ALA A 43 117.62 58.38 33.27
N LEU A 44 118.08 59.00 32.18
CA LEU A 44 117.36 59.04 30.89
C LEU A 44 117.31 57.67 30.21
N GLU A 45 118.39 56.89 30.29
CA GLU A 45 118.41 55.51 29.80
C GLU A 45 117.43 54.61 30.57
N GLN A 46 117.37 54.74 31.91
CA GLN A 46 116.39 54.03 32.71
C GLN A 46 114.95 54.46 32.38
N GLN A 47 114.69 55.76 32.24
CA GLN A 47 113.37 56.28 31.86
C GLN A 47 112.92 55.76 30.48
N HIS A 48 113.80 55.76 29.48
CA HIS A 48 113.47 55.20 28.16
C HIS A 48 113.19 53.69 28.24
N ASN A 49 113.93 52.93 29.05
CA ASN A 49 113.66 51.50 29.23
C ASN A 49 112.31 51.25 29.94
N ASP A 50 111.95 52.09 30.91
CA ASP A 50 110.65 52.04 31.58
C ASP A 50 109.52 52.40 30.60
N ASP A 51 109.71 53.42 29.74
CA ASP A 51 108.76 53.80 28.69
C ASP A 51 108.60 52.70 27.63
N ILE A 52 109.70 52.06 27.21
CA ILE A 52 109.66 50.91 26.29
C ILE A 52 108.89 49.75 26.92
N THR A 53 109.15 49.46 28.19
CA THR A 53 108.45 48.39 28.93
C THR A 53 106.95 48.70 29.04
N ASN A 54 106.59 49.96 29.30
CA ASN A 54 105.20 50.42 29.36
C ASN A 54 104.51 50.31 27.99
N LEU A 55 105.17 50.77 26.91
CA LEU A 55 104.66 50.67 25.54
C LEU A 55 104.50 49.20 25.11
N GLN A 56 105.43 48.32 25.48
CA GLN A 56 105.33 46.88 25.24
C GLN A 56 104.15 46.26 25.98
N GLY A 57 103.90 46.68 27.23
CA GLY A 57 102.71 46.29 27.99
C GLY A 57 101.41 46.76 27.32
N GLN A 58 101.37 48.00 26.84
CA GLN A 58 100.22 48.53 26.09
C GLN A 58 100.00 47.80 24.76
N ILE A 59 101.05 47.51 23.99
CA ILE A 59 100.96 46.73 22.76
C ILE A 59 100.40 45.34 23.06
N THR A 60 100.91 44.67 24.09
CA THR A 60 100.41 43.35 24.50
C THR A 60 98.93 43.38 24.90
N SER A 61 98.51 44.44 25.62
CA SER A 61 97.09 44.65 25.97
C SER A 61 96.23 44.88 24.73
N ASN A 62 96.66 45.77 23.83
CA ASN A 62 95.95 46.08 22.59
C ASN A 62 95.86 44.86 21.66
N ASP A 63 96.91 44.03 21.58
CA ASP A 63 96.90 42.78 20.83
C ASP A 63 95.87 41.80 21.41
N GLY A 64 95.75 41.75 22.74
CA GLY A 64 94.69 41.02 23.44
C GLY A 64 93.28 41.52 23.07
N ASP A 65 93.07 42.83 23.10
CA ASP A 65 91.80 43.47 22.74
C ASP A 65 91.44 43.26 21.26
N ILE A 66 92.42 43.36 20.35
CA ILE A 66 92.25 43.09 18.91
C ILE A 66 91.85 41.64 18.69
N SER A 67 92.51 40.69 19.35
CA SER A 67 92.17 39.27 19.28
C SER A 67 90.74 38.99 19.77
N ASN A 68 90.34 39.63 20.88
CA ASN A 68 88.97 39.55 21.41
C ASN A 68 87.93 40.14 20.45
N LEU A 69 88.19 41.33 19.89
CA LEU A 69 87.32 41.98 18.90
C LEU A 69 87.20 41.15 17.62
N GLN A 70 88.30 40.56 17.13
CA GLN A 70 88.28 39.62 16.01
C GLN A 70 87.41 38.41 16.31
N GLY A 71 87.50 37.86 17.52
CA GLY A 71 86.61 36.80 18.00
C GLY A 71 85.13 37.21 17.96
N GLN A 72 84.79 38.39 18.50
CA GLN A 72 83.43 38.93 18.49
C GLN A 72 82.90 39.19 17.06
N VAL A 73 83.73 39.71 16.16
CA VAL A 73 83.37 39.92 14.75
C VAL A 73 83.09 38.58 14.07
N ASN A 74 83.93 37.57 14.29
CA ASN A 74 83.71 36.23 13.75
C ASN A 74 82.39 35.63 14.26
N THR A 75 82.11 35.73 15.56
CA THR A 75 80.82 35.29 16.14
C THR A 75 79.64 36.05 15.53
N THR A 76 79.75 37.37 15.38
CA THR A 76 78.69 38.20 14.79
C THR A 76 78.42 37.82 13.34
N ASN A 77 79.48 37.61 12.54
CA ASN A 77 79.36 37.18 11.15
C ASN A 77 78.69 35.81 11.03
N SER A 78 79.01 34.87 11.93
CA SER A 78 78.31 33.58 12.00
C SER A 78 76.83 33.76 12.33
N ASN A 79 76.49 34.58 13.33
CA ASN A 79 75.10 34.84 13.71
C ASN A 79 74.29 35.49 12.58
N VAL A 80 74.87 36.48 11.87
CA VAL A 80 74.25 37.12 10.70
C VAL A 80 74.00 36.10 9.60
N SER A 81 74.98 35.22 9.31
CA SER A 81 74.82 34.17 8.29
C SER A 81 73.70 33.19 8.65
N THR A 82 73.58 32.81 9.92
CA THR A 82 72.48 31.96 10.40
C THR A 82 71.12 32.65 10.29
N LEU A 83 71.04 33.94 10.66
CA LEU A 83 69.80 34.71 10.56
C LEU A 83 69.35 34.89 9.10
N ASP A 84 70.30 35.14 8.19
CA ASP A 84 70.03 35.27 6.75
C ASP A 84 69.49 33.96 6.16
N ALA A 85 70.11 32.82 6.49
CA ALA A 85 69.64 31.50 6.07
C ALA A 85 68.24 31.18 6.64
N SER A 86 67.99 31.50 7.91
CA SER A 86 66.69 31.31 8.55
C SER A 86 65.62 32.18 7.89
N THR A 87 65.92 33.46 7.65
CA THR A 87 64.99 34.42 7.04
C THR A 87 64.65 33.99 5.61
N THR A 88 65.66 33.60 4.82
CA THR A 88 65.47 33.08 3.47
C THR A 88 64.56 31.84 3.46
N SER A 89 64.75 30.93 4.42
CA SER A 89 63.93 29.73 4.54
C SER A 89 62.46 30.05 4.89
N SER A 90 62.24 30.97 5.84
CA SER A 90 60.89 31.42 6.21
C SER A 90 60.17 32.13 5.05
N VAL A 91 60.88 32.99 4.31
CA VAL A 91 60.33 33.66 3.12
C VAL A 91 59.93 32.65 2.05
N ASN A 92 60.79 31.68 1.76
CA ASN A 92 60.49 30.62 0.79
C ASN A 92 59.27 29.78 1.21
N SER A 93 59.15 29.48 2.52
CA SER A 93 58.00 28.75 3.06
C SER A 93 56.70 29.55 2.91
N LEU A 94 56.71 30.84 3.27
CA LEU A 94 55.54 31.73 3.14
C LEU A 94 55.13 31.89 1.67
N GLN A 95 56.12 32.02 0.76
CA GLN A 95 55.85 32.10 -0.67
C GLN A 95 55.16 30.83 -1.19
N GLY A 96 55.58 29.65 -0.72
CA GLY A 96 54.91 28.39 -1.03
C GLY A 96 53.47 28.32 -0.52
N GLN A 97 53.22 28.81 0.70
CA GLN A 97 51.87 28.88 1.27
C GLN A 97 50.97 29.86 0.49
N VAL A 98 51.48 31.02 0.09
CA VAL A 98 50.74 31.99 -0.74
C VAL A 98 50.34 31.35 -2.07
N THR A 99 51.28 30.68 -2.75
CA THR A 99 50.98 29.99 -4.02
C THR A 99 49.92 28.88 -3.85
N SER A 100 49.95 28.14 -2.74
CA SER A 100 48.94 27.11 -2.44
C SER A 100 47.57 27.75 -2.21
N ASN A 101 47.52 28.81 -1.39
CA ASN A 101 46.27 29.51 -1.10
C ASN A 101 45.68 30.16 -2.36
N ASP A 102 46.51 30.71 -3.24
CA ASP A 102 46.07 31.25 -4.54
C ASP A 102 45.41 30.16 -5.41
N GLY A 103 45.97 28.94 -5.39
CA GLY A 103 45.37 27.78 -6.05
C GLY A 103 44.02 27.38 -5.46
N ASP A 104 43.92 27.35 -4.13
CA ASP A 104 42.66 27.05 -3.43
C ASP A 104 41.58 28.11 -3.70
N ILE A 105 41.97 29.40 -3.74
CA ILE A 105 41.07 30.52 -4.07
C ILE A 105 40.53 30.37 -5.49
N LEU A 106 41.38 30.06 -6.47
CA LEU A 106 40.95 29.83 -7.86
C LEU A 106 39.98 28.66 -7.98
N ASN A 107 40.24 27.57 -7.25
CA ASN A 107 39.34 26.41 -7.22
C ASN A 107 37.97 26.77 -6.62
N LEU A 108 37.95 27.50 -5.50
CA LEU A 108 36.71 27.97 -4.87
C LEU A 108 35.93 28.92 -5.78
N GLN A 109 36.60 29.83 -6.50
CA GLN A 109 35.97 30.73 -7.47
C GLN A 109 35.31 29.97 -8.63
N SER A 110 35.96 28.90 -9.11
CA SER A 110 35.39 28.02 -10.14
C SER A 110 34.14 27.29 -9.62
N GLN A 111 34.20 26.75 -8.39
CA GLN A 111 33.04 26.11 -7.75
C GLN A 111 31.87 27.07 -7.55
N ILE A 112 32.13 28.31 -7.11
CA ILE A 112 31.10 29.36 -6.96
C ILE A 112 30.43 29.62 -8.32
N THR A 113 31.22 29.78 -9.38
CA THR A 113 30.70 30.02 -10.73
C THR A 113 29.82 28.86 -11.22
N SER A 114 30.22 27.61 -10.95
CA SER A 114 29.43 26.42 -11.28
C SER A 114 28.10 26.40 -10.51
N ASN A 115 28.16 26.65 -9.20
CA ASN A 115 26.98 26.66 -8.34
C ASN A 115 26.00 27.78 -8.74
N ASP A 116 26.50 28.96 -9.13
CA ASP A 116 25.66 30.06 -9.65
C ASP A 116 24.92 29.65 -10.93
N GLY A 117 25.57 28.86 -11.81
CA GLY A 117 24.94 28.25 -12.97
C GLY A 117 23.82 27.27 -12.59
N ASP A 118 24.11 26.34 -11.66
CA ASP A 118 23.13 25.37 -11.17
C ASP A 118 21.92 26.05 -10.52
N ILE A 119 22.14 27.14 -9.76
CA ILE A 119 21.08 27.95 -9.15
C ILE A 119 20.20 28.58 -10.23
N THR A 120 20.81 29.14 -11.27
CA THR A 120 20.08 29.77 -12.39
C THR A 120 19.20 28.74 -13.12
N ASP A 121 19.73 27.54 -13.38
CA ASP A 121 18.98 26.45 -14.01
C ASP A 121 17.83 25.95 -13.14
N LEU A 122 18.05 25.85 -11.82
CA LEU A 122 17.00 25.48 -10.87
C LEU A 122 15.89 26.54 -10.80
N GLN A 123 16.24 27.83 -10.83
CA GLN A 123 15.27 28.91 -10.89
C GLN A 123 14.42 28.87 -12.17
N ALA A 124 15.03 28.53 -13.31
CA ALA A 124 14.30 28.37 -14.57
C ALA A 124 13.32 27.17 -14.52
N LYS A 125 13.75 26.04 -13.93
CA LYS A 125 12.87 24.86 -13.74
C LYS A 125 11.73 25.16 -12.77
N ASP A 126 11.98 25.90 -11.70
CA ASP A 126 10.93 26.33 -10.76
C ASP A 126 9.88 27.18 -11.48
N ALA A 127 10.30 28.16 -12.30
CA ALA A 127 9.39 28.97 -13.09
C ALA A 127 8.54 28.15 -14.08
N ASP A 128 9.12 27.15 -14.75
CA ASP A 128 8.37 26.25 -15.64
C ASP A 128 7.34 25.42 -14.87
N LEU A 129 7.73 24.84 -13.72
CA LEU A 129 6.83 24.09 -12.86
C LEU A 129 5.67 24.95 -12.34
N GLN A 130 5.91 26.21 -11.98
CA GLN A 130 4.85 27.14 -11.56
C GLN A 130 3.86 27.43 -12.69
N ASN A 131 4.33 27.56 -13.94
CA ASN A 131 3.45 27.72 -15.09
C ASN A 131 2.61 26.45 -15.35
N GLN A 132 3.21 25.27 -15.23
CA GLN A 132 2.50 23.99 -15.34
C GLN A 132 1.44 23.82 -14.26
N ILE A 133 1.75 24.18 -13.00
CA ILE A 133 0.79 24.17 -11.89
C ILE A 133 -0.38 25.10 -12.20
N THR A 134 -0.11 26.33 -12.64
CA THR A 134 -1.15 27.31 -12.99
C THR A 134 -2.04 26.82 -14.14
N GLY A 135 -1.45 26.17 -15.16
CA GLY A 135 -2.20 25.56 -16.26
C GLY A 135 -3.10 24.43 -15.78
N ASN A 136 -2.56 23.51 -14.98
CA ASN A 136 -3.30 22.39 -14.42
C ASN A 136 -4.44 22.87 -13.49
N ASP A 137 -4.24 23.93 -12.70
CA ASP A 137 -5.30 24.52 -11.87
C ASP A 137 -6.45 25.08 -12.71
N GLY A 138 -6.13 25.67 -13.88
CA GLY A 138 -7.12 26.11 -14.86
C GLY A 138 -7.92 24.94 -15.45
N ASP A 139 -7.23 23.86 -15.84
CA ASP A 139 -7.86 22.65 -16.35
C ASP A 139 -8.77 21.97 -15.31
N ILE A 140 -8.31 21.91 -14.05
CA ILE A 140 -9.10 21.39 -12.92
C ILE A 140 -10.38 22.23 -12.74
N THR A 141 -10.26 23.55 -12.78
CA THR A 141 -11.41 24.47 -12.64
C THR A 141 -12.42 24.26 -13.77
N ASN A 142 -11.95 24.08 -15.01
CA ASN A 142 -12.81 23.82 -16.16
C ASN A 142 -13.52 22.47 -16.05
N LEU A 143 -12.81 21.41 -15.65
CA LEU A 143 -13.38 20.07 -15.44
C LEU A 143 -14.42 20.08 -14.31
N GLN A 144 -14.18 20.82 -13.22
CA GLN A 144 -15.15 21.00 -12.14
C GLN A 144 -16.43 21.70 -12.63
N GLY A 145 -16.30 22.70 -13.50
CA GLY A 145 -17.43 23.36 -14.16
C GLY A 145 -18.25 22.39 -15.04
N GLN A 146 -17.58 21.55 -15.83
CA GLN A 146 -18.23 20.54 -16.66
C GLN A 146 -18.95 19.48 -15.82
N ILE A 147 -18.35 19.01 -14.72
CA ILE A 147 -18.98 18.09 -13.78
C ILE A 147 -20.27 18.70 -13.22
N THR A 148 -20.20 19.96 -12.78
CA THR A 148 -21.37 20.68 -12.24
C THR A 148 -22.51 20.80 -13.26
N SER A 149 -22.17 21.07 -14.54
CA SER A 149 -23.17 21.11 -15.62
C SER A 149 -23.81 19.75 -15.85
N ASN A 150 -22.98 18.70 -15.94
CA ASN A 150 -23.46 17.34 -16.15
C ASN A 150 -24.32 16.85 -14.98
N ASP A 151 -23.98 17.20 -13.74
CA ASP A 151 -24.80 16.89 -12.55
C ASP A 151 -26.18 17.57 -12.64
N GLY A 152 -26.23 18.80 -13.15
CA GLY A 152 -27.48 19.51 -13.45
C GLY A 152 -28.31 18.80 -14.52
N ASP A 153 -27.68 18.37 -15.62
CA ASP A 153 -28.35 17.64 -16.70
C ASP A 153 -28.88 16.28 -16.22
N ILE A 154 -28.10 15.55 -15.42
CA ILE A 154 -28.53 14.28 -14.81
C ILE A 154 -29.75 14.50 -13.91
N THR A 155 -29.73 15.55 -13.08
CA THR A 155 -30.86 15.88 -12.19
C THR A 155 -32.12 16.18 -13.00
N ASN A 156 -32.00 16.92 -14.11
CA ASN A 156 -33.12 17.23 -15.00
C ASN A 156 -33.68 15.96 -15.67
N LEU A 157 -32.80 15.08 -16.18
CA LEU A 157 -33.19 13.81 -16.80
C LEU A 157 -33.87 12.88 -15.79
N GLN A 158 -33.39 12.83 -14.55
CA GLN A 158 -34.05 12.07 -13.47
C GLN A 158 -35.45 12.59 -13.17
N GLY A 159 -35.65 13.91 -13.18
CA GLY A 159 -36.97 14.53 -13.06
C GLY A 159 -37.91 14.15 -14.20
N GLN A 160 -37.42 14.18 -15.44
CA GLN A 160 -38.20 13.76 -16.62
C GLN A 160 -38.58 12.26 -16.57
N ILE A 161 -37.66 11.38 -16.16
CA ILE A 161 -37.94 9.95 -15.97
C ILE A 161 -39.05 9.76 -14.93
N THR A 162 -38.97 10.44 -13.79
CA THR A 162 -39.99 10.35 -12.74
C THR A 162 -41.37 10.81 -13.22
N SER A 163 -41.42 11.88 -14.03
CA SER A 163 -42.67 12.36 -14.64
C SER A 163 -43.23 11.32 -15.61
N ASN A 164 -42.39 10.78 -16.49
CA ASN A 164 -42.80 9.78 -17.47
C ASN A 164 -43.27 8.48 -16.78
N ASP A 165 -42.61 8.04 -15.72
CA ASP A 165 -43.02 6.87 -14.92
C ASP A 165 -44.41 7.09 -14.31
N THR A 166 -44.70 8.30 -13.84
CA THR A 166 -46.03 8.69 -13.34
C THR A 166 -47.08 8.64 -14.45
N ASP A 167 -46.77 9.20 -15.62
CA ASP A 167 -47.67 9.18 -16.78
C ASP A 167 -47.96 7.76 -17.28
N ILE A 168 -46.94 6.90 -17.34
CA ILE A 168 -47.08 5.48 -17.70
C ILE A 168 -47.98 4.76 -16.70
N SER A 169 -47.78 4.97 -15.39
CA SER A 169 -48.62 4.35 -14.35
C SER A 169 -50.09 4.79 -14.45
N ASN A 170 -50.34 6.07 -14.74
CA ASN A 170 -51.68 6.60 -14.98
C ASN A 170 -52.33 5.96 -16.21
N LEU A 171 -51.59 5.84 -17.32
CA LEU A 171 -52.07 5.20 -18.54
C LEU A 171 -52.40 3.72 -18.33
N GLN A 172 -51.55 2.98 -17.61
CA GLN A 172 -51.79 1.57 -17.26
C GLN A 172 -53.06 1.42 -16.40
N THR A 173 -53.26 2.33 -15.45
CA THR A 173 -54.46 2.33 -14.59
C THR A 173 -55.73 2.59 -15.43
N GLN A 174 -55.69 3.57 -16.33
CA GLN A 174 -56.81 3.86 -17.23
C GLN A 174 -57.11 2.67 -18.15
N GLN A 175 -56.07 2.08 -18.74
CA GLN A 175 -56.21 0.92 -19.62
C GLN A 175 -56.86 -0.28 -18.89
N GLY A 176 -56.48 -0.52 -17.62
CA GLY A 176 -57.11 -1.55 -16.79
C GLY A 176 -58.59 -1.27 -16.51
N ALA A 177 -58.95 -0.01 -16.24
CA ALA A 177 -60.33 0.40 -16.02
C ALA A 177 -61.19 0.23 -17.30
N ASP A 178 -60.67 0.66 -18.46
CA ASP A 178 -61.35 0.52 -19.75
C ASP A 178 -61.56 -0.96 -20.12
N THR A 179 -60.54 -1.80 -19.90
CA THR A 179 -60.62 -3.25 -20.14
C THR A 179 -61.71 -3.89 -19.28
N THR A 180 -61.78 -3.52 -18.00
CA THR A 180 -62.81 -4.01 -17.08
C THR A 180 -64.21 -3.56 -17.51
N SER A 181 -64.36 -2.30 -17.92
CA SER A 181 -65.62 -1.76 -18.41
C SER A 181 -66.11 -2.49 -19.65
N LEU A 182 -65.22 -2.71 -20.63
CA LEU A 182 -65.54 -3.45 -21.85
C LEU A 182 -65.90 -4.91 -21.56
N GLN A 183 -65.20 -5.56 -20.63
CA GLN A 183 -65.51 -6.93 -20.23
C GLN A 183 -66.90 -7.03 -19.61
N ASN A 184 -67.28 -6.09 -18.75
CA ASN A 184 -68.63 -6.03 -18.17
C ASN A 184 -69.71 -5.83 -19.24
N GLN A 185 -69.46 -4.99 -20.24
CA GLN A 185 -70.37 -4.81 -21.38
C GLN A 185 -70.52 -6.08 -22.21
N ILE A 186 -69.42 -6.79 -22.49
CA ILE A 186 -69.45 -8.09 -23.19
C ILE A 186 -70.28 -9.09 -22.41
N THR A 187 -70.04 -9.25 -21.10
CA THR A 187 -70.80 -10.18 -20.26
C THR A 187 -72.29 -9.84 -20.21
N SER A 188 -72.65 -8.55 -20.18
CA SER A 188 -74.05 -8.12 -20.27
C SER A 188 -74.67 -8.51 -21.60
N ASN A 189 -73.98 -8.24 -22.70
CA ASN A 189 -74.46 -8.57 -24.05
C ASN A 189 -74.58 -10.08 -24.26
N ASP A 190 -73.65 -10.88 -23.74
CA ASP A 190 -73.71 -12.34 -23.77
C ASP A 190 -74.96 -12.87 -23.03
N GLY A 191 -75.30 -12.25 -21.90
CA GLY A 191 -76.54 -12.54 -21.17
C GLY A 191 -77.79 -12.21 -21.97
N ASP A 192 -77.82 -11.05 -22.64
CA ASP A 192 -78.92 -10.66 -23.52
C ASP A 192 -79.06 -11.61 -24.72
N ILE A 193 -77.94 -12.03 -25.33
CA ILE A 193 -77.93 -13.01 -26.43
C ILE A 193 -78.47 -14.36 -25.95
N ALA A 194 -78.05 -14.85 -24.79
CA ALA A 194 -78.53 -16.12 -24.23
C ALA A 194 -80.05 -16.07 -23.97
N ASN A 195 -80.55 -14.94 -23.44
CA ASN A 195 -81.99 -14.74 -23.24
C ASN A 195 -82.75 -14.75 -24.57
N LEU A 196 -82.25 -14.05 -25.58
CA LEU A 196 -82.85 -14.04 -26.93
C LEU A 196 -82.83 -15.42 -27.57
N GLN A 197 -81.74 -16.18 -27.44
CA GLN A 197 -81.65 -17.56 -27.92
C GLN A 197 -82.68 -18.46 -27.23
N GLY A 198 -82.84 -18.34 -25.92
CA GLY A 198 -83.88 -19.06 -25.17
C GLY A 198 -85.29 -18.72 -25.65
N GLN A 199 -85.57 -17.44 -25.93
CA GLN A 199 -86.84 -17.01 -26.52
C GLN A 199 -87.05 -17.60 -27.92
N VAL A 200 -86.03 -17.62 -28.77
CA VAL A 200 -86.09 -18.25 -30.11
C VAL A 200 -86.38 -19.74 -29.98
N THR A 201 -85.69 -20.47 -29.11
CA THR A 201 -85.95 -21.90 -28.87
C THR A 201 -87.38 -22.14 -28.38
N SER A 202 -87.89 -21.30 -27.48
CA SER A 202 -89.28 -21.38 -27.03
C SER A 202 -90.26 -21.18 -28.19
N ASN A 203 -90.04 -20.14 -28.99
CA ASN A 203 -90.88 -19.84 -30.16
C ASN A 203 -90.82 -20.97 -31.20
N ASP A 204 -89.65 -21.57 -31.45
CA ASP A 204 -89.50 -22.73 -32.34
C ASP A 204 -90.27 -23.95 -31.82
N GLY A 205 -90.28 -24.17 -30.50
CA GLY A 205 -91.10 -25.18 -29.84
C GLY A 205 -92.59 -24.93 -30.03
N ASP A 206 -93.04 -23.68 -29.85
CA ASP A 206 -94.43 -23.28 -30.07
C ASP A 206 -94.84 -23.46 -31.54
N ILE A 207 -93.99 -23.05 -32.50
CA ILE A 207 -94.20 -23.25 -33.94
C ILE A 207 -94.33 -24.74 -34.25
N THR A 208 -93.43 -25.57 -33.74
CA THR A 208 -93.48 -27.03 -33.93
C THR A 208 -94.77 -27.62 -33.36
N GLY A 209 -95.18 -27.19 -32.16
CA GLY A 209 -96.44 -27.61 -31.55
C GLY A 209 -97.66 -27.23 -32.40
N LEU A 210 -97.69 -26.00 -32.93
CA LEU A 210 -98.72 -25.55 -33.87
C LEU A 210 -98.70 -26.36 -35.17
N GLN A 211 -97.52 -26.66 -35.71
CA GLN A 211 -97.34 -27.52 -36.90
C GLN A 211 -97.94 -28.91 -36.66
N THR A 212 -97.69 -29.51 -35.50
CA THR A 212 -98.27 -30.80 -35.10
C THR A 212 -99.79 -30.71 -34.99
N GLN A 213 -100.34 -29.67 -34.36
CA GLN A 213 -101.80 -29.49 -34.30
C GLN A 213 -102.44 -29.36 -35.69
N ILE A 214 -101.81 -28.59 -36.60
CA ILE A 214 -102.24 -28.48 -38.00
C ILE A 214 -102.19 -29.84 -38.68
N ASN A 215 -101.10 -30.59 -38.52
CA ASN A 215 -100.95 -31.92 -39.10
C ASN A 215 -101.94 -32.93 -38.54
N SER A 216 -102.21 -32.94 -37.23
CA SER A 216 -103.24 -33.79 -36.62
C SER A 216 -104.64 -33.42 -37.10
N THR A 217 -104.92 -32.13 -37.28
CA THR A 217 -106.19 -31.65 -37.85
C THR A 217 -106.33 -32.08 -39.31
N ASN A 218 -105.27 -31.91 -40.10
CA ASN A 218 -105.20 -32.41 -41.47
C ASN A 218 -105.34 -33.93 -41.51
N ALA A 219 -104.67 -34.66 -40.64
CA ALA A 219 -104.76 -36.12 -40.55
C ALA A 219 -106.13 -36.59 -40.05
N LEU A 220 -106.86 -35.83 -39.23
CA LEU A 220 -108.28 -36.08 -38.91
C LEU A 220 -109.17 -35.83 -40.12
N LEU A 221 -108.87 -34.81 -40.93
CA LEU A 221 -109.49 -34.59 -42.25
C LEU A 221 -109.20 -35.76 -43.21
N THR A 222 -107.97 -36.28 -43.17
CA THR A 222 -107.51 -37.38 -44.03
C THR A 222 -107.84 -38.75 -43.46
N GLN A 223 -108.15 -38.92 -42.16
CA GLN A 223 -108.60 -40.16 -41.49
C GLN A 223 -110.10 -40.46 -41.71
N GLY A 224 -110.72 -39.78 -42.68
CA GLY A 224 -111.68 -40.45 -43.56
C GLY A 224 -111.06 -41.52 -44.48
N ALA A 225 -109.72 -41.67 -44.49
CA ALA A 225 -108.97 -42.57 -45.36
C ALA A 225 -107.61 -43.02 -44.74
N GLY A 226 -107.62 -44.14 -44.02
CA GLY A 226 -106.54 -45.15 -44.06
C GLY A 226 -105.28 -45.00 -43.17
N SER A 227 -105.14 -45.93 -42.19
CA SER A 227 -103.96 -46.78 -41.88
C SER A 227 -102.56 -46.17 -42.10
N GLY A 228 -101.69 -45.92 -41.12
CA GLY A 228 -101.22 -46.78 -40.02
C GLY A 228 -99.67 -46.85 -40.05
N VAL A 229 -99.02 -46.91 -38.87
CA VAL A 229 -97.57 -47.21 -38.59
C VAL A 229 -96.54 -46.17 -39.13
N ASP A 230 -95.32 -45.94 -38.62
CA ASP A 230 -94.44 -46.61 -37.66
C ASP A 230 -93.32 -45.66 -37.15
N ALA A 231 -92.65 -46.12 -36.11
CA ALA A 231 -91.44 -45.66 -35.44
C ALA A 231 -90.22 -45.46 -36.36
N ASP A 232 -89.49 -44.36 -36.17
CA ASP A 232 -88.01 -44.30 -36.12
C ASP A 232 -87.49 -42.86 -36.23
N LEU A 233 -87.03 -42.27 -35.12
CA LEU A 233 -86.02 -41.19 -35.08
C LEU A 233 -85.52 -40.95 -33.63
N VAL A 234 -85.49 -42.02 -32.84
CA VAL A 234 -84.94 -42.06 -31.47
C VAL A 234 -83.60 -42.80 -31.51
N ASP A 235 -82.61 -42.28 -32.21
CA ASP A 235 -81.21 -42.45 -31.82
C ASP A 235 -80.37 -41.29 -32.38
N GLY A 236 -79.29 -40.93 -31.69
CA GLY A 236 -78.34 -39.94 -32.21
C GLY A 236 -77.81 -38.91 -31.20
N LEU A 237 -77.25 -39.41 -30.08
CA LEU A 237 -76.03 -38.91 -29.40
C LEU A 237 -75.52 -37.48 -29.78
N HIS A 238 -75.22 -36.56 -28.86
CA HIS A 238 -74.29 -36.70 -27.72
C HIS A 238 -74.60 -35.68 -26.60
N ALA A 239 -74.69 -36.19 -25.36
CA ALA A 239 -74.35 -35.42 -24.17
C ALA A 239 -72.90 -35.73 -23.79
N ASN A 240 -72.16 -34.67 -23.42
CA ASN A 240 -70.82 -34.64 -22.81
C ASN A 240 -69.63 -34.52 -23.76
N GLU A 241 -69.21 -33.28 -24.01
CA GLU A 241 -67.81 -32.87 -23.94
C GLU A 241 -67.73 -31.34 -23.76
N ILE A 242 -66.80 -30.91 -22.89
CA ILE A 242 -66.44 -29.52 -22.51
C ILE A 242 -67.33 -28.88 -21.44
N ILE A 243 -66.98 -29.12 -20.17
CA ILE A 243 -66.59 -28.10 -19.18
C ILE A 243 -65.85 -28.86 -18.08
N ASP A 244 -64.52 -28.89 -18.18
CA ASP A 244 -63.62 -29.19 -17.06
C ASP A 244 -62.27 -28.49 -17.30
N ALA A 245 -62.32 -27.17 -17.50
CA ALA A 245 -61.16 -26.31 -17.63
C ALA A 245 -61.36 -24.94 -16.95
N ALA A 246 -62.12 -24.89 -15.85
CA ALA A 246 -62.39 -23.63 -15.14
C ALA A 246 -62.42 -23.79 -13.62
N VAL A 247 -61.40 -24.42 -13.04
CA VAL A 247 -61.03 -24.22 -11.63
C VAL A 247 -59.51 -24.03 -11.53
N ASN A 248 -59.12 -22.79 -11.19
CA ASN A 248 -57.80 -22.28 -10.76
C ASN A 248 -56.95 -21.52 -11.79
N ALA A 249 -57.23 -20.23 -11.95
CA ALA A 249 -56.31 -19.25 -12.53
C ALA A 249 -55.42 -18.63 -11.42
N ALA A 250 -54.14 -19.03 -11.40
CA ALA A 250 -53.05 -18.43 -10.61
C ALA A 250 -51.94 -17.96 -11.58
N GLY A 251 -52.29 -17.05 -12.49
CA GLY A 251 -51.55 -16.84 -13.75
C GLY A 251 -50.89 -15.47 -13.94
N ASP A 252 -49.87 -15.15 -13.15
CA ASP A 252 -48.86 -14.12 -13.51
C ASP A 252 -47.41 -14.52 -13.15
N GLU A 253 -47.20 -15.66 -12.48
CA GLU A 253 -45.85 -16.14 -12.12
C GLU A 253 -45.36 -17.17 -13.13
N VAL A 254 -44.39 -16.76 -13.97
CA VAL A 254 -43.82 -17.58 -15.06
C VAL A 254 -42.75 -18.57 -14.54
N ARG A 255 -42.28 -18.40 -13.30
CA ARG A 255 -41.29 -19.29 -12.68
C ARG A 255 -41.94 -20.54 -12.08
N ILE A 256 -41.15 -21.60 -11.90
CA ILE A 256 -41.63 -22.86 -11.32
C ILE A 256 -41.55 -22.81 -9.79
N PRO A 257 -42.65 -23.06 -9.06
CA PRO A 257 -42.62 -23.14 -7.61
C PRO A 257 -41.94 -24.41 -7.13
N ILE A 258 -41.01 -24.26 -6.18
CA ILE A 258 -40.49 -25.34 -5.34
C ILE A 258 -41.32 -25.32 -4.05
N SER A 259 -42.22 -26.30 -3.93
CA SER A 259 -43.17 -26.43 -2.81
C SER A 259 -42.77 -27.51 -1.79
N SER A 260 -41.77 -28.33 -2.10
CA SER A 260 -41.25 -29.37 -1.21
C SER A 260 -39.77 -29.64 -1.49
N VAL A 261 -39.05 -30.13 -0.47
CA VAL A 261 -37.66 -30.59 -0.55
C VAL A 261 -37.53 -32.00 0.04
N PRO A 262 -36.59 -32.84 -0.42
CA PRO A 262 -35.54 -32.58 -1.41
C PRO A 262 -36.10 -32.32 -2.82
N PHE A 263 -35.46 -31.41 -3.56
CA PHE A 263 -35.87 -31.03 -4.92
C PHE A 263 -34.69 -31.15 -5.88
N THR A 264 -34.92 -31.68 -7.07
CA THR A 264 -33.89 -31.78 -8.12
C THR A 264 -34.35 -31.05 -9.37
N ILE A 265 -33.49 -30.15 -9.86
CA ILE A 265 -33.63 -29.47 -11.15
C ILE A 265 -32.86 -30.30 -12.16
N GLU A 266 -33.56 -31.00 -13.04
CA GLU A 266 -32.96 -31.90 -14.02
C GLU A 266 -32.41 -31.13 -15.23
N LEU A 267 -31.54 -31.78 -16.01
CA LEU A 267 -30.74 -31.16 -17.07
C LEU A 267 -31.56 -30.37 -18.11
N ASN A 268 -32.78 -30.83 -18.41
CA ASN A 268 -33.63 -30.30 -19.48
C ASN A 268 -34.84 -29.51 -18.95
N ASP A 269 -34.87 -29.18 -17.65
CA ASP A 269 -36.00 -28.50 -17.06
C ASP A 269 -35.99 -26.98 -17.36
N PRO A 270 -37.14 -26.29 -17.19
CA PRO A 270 -37.20 -24.84 -17.35
C PRO A 270 -36.28 -24.11 -16.36
N LYS A 271 -35.70 -22.98 -16.79
CA LYS A 271 -34.49 -22.43 -16.15
C LYS A 271 -34.75 -21.50 -14.95
N SER A 272 -35.98 -21.31 -14.49
CA SER A 272 -36.30 -20.32 -13.46
C SER A 272 -37.28 -20.86 -12.41
N TYR A 273 -36.84 -20.85 -11.15
CA TYR A 273 -37.53 -21.43 -10.01
C TYR A 273 -37.64 -20.44 -8.87
N PHE A 274 -38.62 -20.65 -7.99
CA PHE A 274 -38.73 -19.93 -6.74
C PHE A 274 -39.22 -20.78 -5.58
N LEU A 275 -38.84 -20.46 -4.34
CA LEU A 275 -39.45 -21.08 -3.16
C LEU A 275 -40.87 -20.54 -2.95
N ALA A 276 -41.83 -21.44 -2.75
CA ALA A 276 -43.22 -21.06 -2.47
C ALA A 276 -43.50 -20.79 -0.97
N SER A 277 -42.63 -21.27 -0.08
CA SER A 277 -42.73 -21.10 1.38
C SER A 277 -41.40 -21.44 2.06
N ASP A 278 -41.33 -21.32 3.39
CA ASP A 278 -40.23 -21.89 4.16
C ASP A 278 -40.23 -23.43 4.05
N LEU A 279 -39.09 -24.00 3.65
CA LEU A 279 -38.93 -25.44 3.45
C LEU A 279 -37.88 -26.01 4.40
N THR A 280 -38.15 -27.18 4.96
CA THR A 280 -37.26 -27.86 5.93
C THR A 280 -36.99 -29.30 5.52
N ILE A 281 -35.71 -29.68 5.52
CA ILE A 281 -35.26 -31.07 5.41
C ILE A 281 -34.97 -31.63 6.81
N ALA A 282 -35.56 -32.79 7.11
CA ALA A 282 -35.30 -33.54 8.35
C ALA A 282 -34.21 -34.62 8.18
N ASN A 283 -34.04 -35.19 7.00
CA ASN A 283 -33.03 -36.22 6.73
C ASN A 283 -31.62 -35.62 6.75
N THR A 284 -30.68 -36.28 7.41
CA THR A 284 -29.31 -35.82 7.59
C THR A 284 -28.44 -35.97 6.34
N THR A 285 -28.83 -36.81 5.37
CA THR A 285 -28.05 -37.05 4.15
C THR A 285 -28.58 -36.31 2.92
N ASP A 286 -29.85 -35.91 2.93
CA ASP A 286 -30.49 -35.33 1.74
C ASP A 286 -30.04 -33.89 1.49
N HIS A 287 -29.89 -33.54 0.21
CA HIS A 287 -29.66 -32.17 -0.21
C HIS A 287 -31.00 -31.44 -0.37
N GLY A 288 -31.02 -30.13 -0.07
CA GLY A 288 -32.20 -29.28 -0.22
C GLY A 288 -32.64 -29.17 -1.67
N ILE A 289 -31.80 -28.52 -2.48
CA ILE A 289 -32.00 -28.37 -3.93
C ILE A 289 -30.74 -28.87 -4.64
N VAL A 290 -30.89 -29.75 -5.61
CA VAL A 290 -29.82 -30.23 -6.48
C VAL A 290 -30.00 -29.64 -7.87
N VAL A 291 -28.97 -29.00 -8.41
CA VAL A 291 -28.97 -28.35 -9.73
C VAL A 291 -28.12 -29.15 -10.71
N LYS A 292 -28.79 -29.79 -11.68
CA LYS A 292 -28.14 -30.56 -12.75
C LYS A 292 -28.22 -29.90 -14.12
N GLY A 293 -28.91 -28.76 -14.25
CA GLY A 293 -29.02 -27.95 -15.47
C GLY A 293 -28.18 -26.66 -15.45
N ASP A 294 -27.87 -26.13 -16.63
CA ASP A 294 -27.12 -24.88 -16.79
C ASP A 294 -28.04 -23.66 -16.93
N GLY A 295 -27.57 -22.47 -16.52
CA GLY A 295 -28.32 -21.23 -16.64
C GLY A 295 -29.55 -21.13 -15.73
N VAL A 296 -29.59 -21.95 -14.67
CA VAL A 296 -30.69 -22.02 -13.71
C VAL A 296 -30.71 -20.79 -12.81
N THR A 297 -31.89 -20.23 -12.57
CA THR A 297 -32.14 -19.21 -11.54
C THR A 297 -33.01 -19.78 -10.44
N ILE A 298 -32.56 -19.67 -9.19
CA ILE A 298 -33.30 -20.01 -7.98
C ILE A 298 -33.53 -18.73 -7.19
N ASP A 299 -34.77 -18.29 -7.09
CA ASP A 299 -35.18 -17.22 -6.20
C ASP A 299 -35.72 -17.82 -4.89
N LEU A 300 -35.02 -17.62 -3.78
CA LEU A 300 -35.51 -18.07 -2.47
C LEU A 300 -36.71 -17.25 -1.99
N ASN A 301 -37.06 -16.17 -2.69
CA ASN A 301 -38.28 -15.37 -2.53
C ASN A 301 -38.52 -14.87 -1.09
N GLY A 302 -37.45 -14.58 -0.36
CA GLY A 302 -37.47 -14.18 1.05
C GLY A 302 -37.63 -15.33 2.05
N PHE A 303 -37.85 -16.56 1.57
CA PHE A 303 -38.05 -17.74 2.41
C PHE A 303 -36.73 -18.42 2.81
N SER A 304 -36.86 -19.32 3.78
CA SER A 304 -35.76 -20.12 4.34
C SER A 304 -35.82 -21.55 3.83
N LEU A 305 -34.70 -22.01 3.26
CA LEU A 305 -34.38 -23.41 3.10
C LEU A 305 -33.57 -23.86 4.33
N THR A 306 -34.15 -24.74 5.14
CA THR A 306 -33.61 -25.14 6.45
C THR A 306 -33.22 -26.62 6.47
N GLY A 307 -31.99 -26.90 6.89
CA GLY A 307 -31.49 -28.26 7.07
C GLY A 307 -31.71 -28.82 8.49
N PRO A 308 -31.27 -30.07 8.72
CA PRO A 308 -31.54 -30.86 9.94
C PRO A 308 -30.71 -30.42 11.17
N GLY A 309 -29.77 -29.50 11.00
CA GLY A 309 -28.90 -28.98 12.05
C GLY A 309 -27.45 -28.80 11.58
N ARG A 310 -26.78 -27.78 12.13
CA ARG A 310 -25.36 -27.49 11.87
C ARG A 310 -24.48 -28.71 12.19
N GLY A 311 -23.75 -29.22 11.21
CA GLY A 311 -22.85 -30.38 11.39
C GLY A 311 -23.58 -31.71 11.60
N ASN A 312 -24.91 -31.74 11.47
CA ASN A 312 -25.71 -32.95 11.58
C ASN A 312 -25.93 -33.57 10.19
N GLY A 313 -25.01 -34.44 9.77
CA GLY A 313 -25.08 -35.16 8.50
C GLY A 313 -24.33 -34.51 7.33
N THR A 314 -24.55 -35.05 6.13
CA THR A 314 -23.84 -34.68 4.90
C THR A 314 -24.69 -33.84 3.93
N GLY A 315 -25.97 -33.63 4.26
CA GLY A 315 -26.89 -32.83 3.45
C GLY A 315 -26.38 -31.41 3.20
N ILE A 316 -26.64 -30.92 1.99
CA ILE A 316 -26.19 -29.61 1.47
C ILE A 316 -27.44 -28.81 1.14
N GLY A 317 -27.45 -27.51 1.42
CA GLY A 317 -28.62 -26.67 1.13
C GLY A 317 -28.94 -26.60 -0.35
N ILE A 318 -28.02 -26.04 -1.12
CA ILE A 318 -28.10 -25.97 -2.59
C ILE A 318 -26.81 -26.54 -3.15
N LEU A 319 -26.93 -27.67 -3.85
CA LEU A 319 -25.85 -28.37 -4.50
C LEU A 319 -25.90 -28.10 -6.00
N ILE A 320 -24.91 -27.39 -6.53
CA ILE A 320 -24.68 -27.24 -7.96
C ILE A 320 -23.74 -28.37 -8.37
N GLN A 321 -24.11 -29.19 -9.35
CA GLN A 321 -23.30 -30.34 -9.75
C GLN A 321 -22.53 -30.05 -11.04
N SER A 322 -21.46 -29.26 -10.92
CA SER A 322 -20.58 -28.92 -12.05
C SER A 322 -21.32 -28.25 -13.22
N LYS A 323 -22.10 -27.20 -12.92
CA LYS A 323 -22.91 -26.46 -13.92
C LYS A 323 -22.36 -25.07 -14.18
N PHE A 324 -22.83 -24.39 -15.23
CA PHE A 324 -22.44 -22.99 -15.49
C PHE A 324 -23.63 -22.03 -15.37
N ASN A 325 -23.33 -20.77 -15.05
CA ASN A 325 -24.29 -19.66 -15.03
C ASN A 325 -25.51 -19.86 -14.11
N VAL A 326 -25.33 -20.53 -12.98
CA VAL A 326 -26.41 -20.68 -11.96
C VAL A 326 -26.51 -19.42 -11.10
N THR A 327 -27.73 -18.89 -10.93
CA THR A 327 -28.03 -17.74 -10.07
C THR A 327 -28.88 -18.17 -8.88
N ILE A 328 -28.49 -17.78 -7.68
CA ILE A 328 -29.24 -17.98 -6.43
C ILE A 328 -29.45 -16.62 -5.77
N LYS A 329 -30.69 -16.27 -5.41
CA LYS A 329 -30.98 -14.94 -4.86
C LYS A 329 -32.06 -14.92 -3.79
N ASN A 330 -32.07 -13.85 -3.00
CA ASN A 330 -33.16 -13.39 -2.12
C ASN A 330 -33.70 -14.40 -1.12
N GLY A 331 -32.98 -14.70 -0.05
CA GLY A 331 -33.54 -15.52 1.04
C GLY A 331 -32.47 -16.16 1.90
N MET A 332 -32.84 -17.25 2.58
CA MET A 332 -31.96 -17.89 3.57
C MET A 332 -31.72 -19.36 3.28
N VAL A 333 -30.46 -19.80 3.40
CA VAL A 333 -30.07 -21.22 3.41
C VAL A 333 -29.36 -21.50 4.73
N ARG A 334 -29.95 -22.34 5.59
CA ARG A 334 -29.45 -22.48 6.96
C ARG A 334 -29.49 -23.90 7.50
N ARG A 335 -28.63 -24.15 8.50
CA ARG A 335 -28.66 -25.36 9.33
C ARG A 335 -28.46 -26.67 8.57
N PHE A 336 -27.80 -26.65 7.42
CA PHE A 336 -27.42 -27.89 6.73
C PHE A 336 -26.22 -28.56 7.42
N GLY A 337 -26.19 -29.89 7.37
CA GLY A 337 -25.13 -30.69 7.99
C GLY A 337 -23.77 -30.42 7.36
N SER A 338 -23.74 -30.21 6.04
CA SER A 338 -22.58 -29.81 5.25
C SER A 338 -22.69 -28.33 4.86
N HIS A 339 -22.49 -27.98 3.59
CA HIS A 339 -22.43 -26.62 3.09
C HIS A 339 -23.83 -26.01 2.92
N GLY A 340 -23.93 -24.68 3.01
CA GLY A 340 -25.16 -23.98 2.64
C GLY A 340 -25.37 -24.03 1.13
N ILE A 341 -24.49 -23.36 0.39
CA ILE A 341 -24.48 -23.36 -1.09
C ILE A 341 -23.11 -23.85 -1.53
N VAL A 342 -23.06 -24.83 -2.43
CA VAL A 342 -21.80 -25.35 -2.97
C VAL A 342 -21.92 -25.73 -4.43
N ASP A 343 -20.87 -25.46 -5.19
CA ASP A 343 -20.59 -26.14 -6.45
C ASP A 343 -19.69 -27.34 -6.17
N ASP A 344 -20.22 -28.55 -6.38
CA ASP A 344 -19.45 -29.78 -6.32
C ASP A 344 -18.82 -30.04 -7.69
N ALA A 345 -17.54 -29.71 -7.77
CA ALA A 345 -16.70 -29.86 -8.95
C ALA A 345 -16.05 -31.25 -9.05
N SER A 346 -16.82 -32.28 -8.70
CA SER A 346 -16.40 -33.68 -8.87
C SER A 346 -16.23 -34.09 -10.34
N GLN A 347 -16.59 -33.22 -11.29
CA GLN A 347 -16.39 -33.41 -12.73
C GLN A 347 -15.62 -32.22 -13.34
N PHE A 348 -14.67 -32.49 -14.23
CA PHE A 348 -13.96 -31.46 -15.01
C PHE A 348 -14.97 -30.72 -15.92
N GLY A 349 -15.54 -29.63 -15.43
CA GLY A 349 -16.53 -28.82 -16.14
C GLY A 349 -16.16 -27.34 -16.18
N ASN A 350 -16.73 -26.61 -17.13
CA ASN A 350 -16.52 -25.16 -17.30
C ASN A 350 -17.42 -24.36 -16.34
N THR A 351 -17.34 -24.61 -15.02
CA THR A 351 -18.22 -24.01 -14.02
C THR A 351 -17.83 -22.55 -13.78
N VAL A 352 -18.48 -21.66 -14.52
CA VAL A 352 -18.20 -20.21 -14.51
C VAL A 352 -19.51 -19.42 -14.48
N GLY A 353 -19.43 -18.19 -13.98
CA GLY A 353 -20.56 -17.26 -14.03
C GLY A 353 -21.64 -17.48 -12.97
N HIS A 354 -21.35 -18.23 -11.90
CA HIS A 354 -22.28 -18.36 -10.78
C HIS A 354 -22.54 -17.01 -10.10
N ARG A 355 -23.79 -16.77 -9.69
CA ARG A 355 -24.19 -15.55 -9.00
C ARG A 355 -24.95 -15.88 -7.72
N VAL A 356 -24.48 -15.38 -6.58
CA VAL A 356 -25.21 -15.42 -5.31
C VAL A 356 -25.44 -13.98 -4.87
N THR A 357 -26.70 -13.55 -4.79
CA THR A 357 -27.07 -12.16 -4.51
C THR A 357 -28.13 -12.08 -3.43
N ASN A 358 -27.93 -11.26 -2.39
CA ASN A 358 -28.94 -11.06 -1.34
C ASN A 358 -29.36 -12.39 -0.66
N VAL A 359 -28.38 -13.24 -0.33
CA VAL A 359 -28.62 -14.53 0.35
C VAL A 359 -27.95 -14.54 1.72
N VAL A 360 -28.67 -15.02 2.72
CA VAL A 360 -28.14 -15.32 4.05
C VAL A 360 -27.86 -16.82 4.15
N SER A 361 -26.58 -17.20 4.16
CA SER A 361 -26.15 -18.57 4.40
C SER A 361 -25.57 -18.73 5.82
N ARG A 362 -26.33 -19.36 6.73
CA ARG A 362 -25.97 -19.38 8.16
C ARG A 362 -26.10 -20.73 8.85
N GLU A 363 -25.28 -20.93 9.87
CA GLU A 363 -25.33 -22.13 10.73
C GLU A 363 -25.19 -23.44 9.96
N ASN A 364 -24.52 -23.45 8.81
CA ASN A 364 -24.25 -24.68 8.08
C ASN A 364 -22.97 -25.35 8.64
N GLY A 365 -22.85 -26.67 8.59
CA GLY A 365 -21.67 -27.37 9.11
C GLY A 365 -20.40 -27.18 8.28
N GLY A 366 -20.55 -26.92 6.98
CA GLY A 366 -19.48 -26.61 6.03
C GLY A 366 -19.29 -25.11 5.83
N HIS A 367 -18.93 -24.69 4.61
CA HIS A 367 -18.92 -23.28 4.25
C HIS A 367 -20.35 -22.75 4.07
N GLY A 368 -20.55 -21.45 4.29
CA GLY A 368 -21.81 -20.79 3.96
C GLY A 368 -22.07 -20.83 2.45
N ILE A 369 -21.12 -20.28 1.69
CA ILE A 369 -21.16 -20.25 0.22
C ILE A 369 -19.79 -20.72 -0.29
N SER A 370 -19.76 -21.74 -1.13
CA SER A 370 -18.52 -22.30 -1.71
C SER A 370 -18.69 -22.52 -3.22
N LEU A 371 -18.20 -21.58 -4.01
CA LEU A 371 -18.27 -21.59 -5.47
C LEU A 371 -16.87 -21.77 -6.05
N ILE A 372 -16.30 -22.94 -5.78
CA ILE A 372 -14.96 -23.33 -6.24
C ILE A 372 -15.08 -24.45 -7.26
N ASN A 373 -14.32 -24.37 -8.35
CA ASN A 373 -14.25 -25.44 -9.34
C ASN A 373 -12.94 -26.22 -9.20
N GLY A 374 -13.01 -27.37 -8.53
CA GLY A 374 -12.00 -28.42 -8.55
C GLY A 374 -10.61 -27.97 -8.10
N LEU A 375 -9.61 -28.85 -8.30
CA LEU A 375 -8.22 -28.59 -7.91
C LEU A 375 -7.51 -27.55 -8.79
N ASN A 376 -8.10 -27.15 -9.91
CA ASN A 376 -7.53 -26.19 -10.88
C ASN A 376 -8.17 -24.80 -10.84
N GLY A 377 -9.06 -24.53 -9.86
CA GLY A 377 -9.48 -23.16 -9.54
C GLY A 377 -10.35 -22.47 -10.59
N GLY A 378 -11.22 -23.17 -11.32
CA GLY A 378 -12.21 -22.49 -12.17
C GLY A 378 -13.05 -21.49 -11.34
N GLY A 379 -13.31 -20.32 -11.92
CA GLY A 379 -13.99 -19.22 -11.24
C GLY A 379 -14.52 -18.17 -12.22
N HIS A 380 -14.68 -16.92 -11.77
CA HIS A 380 -15.63 -15.92 -12.26
C HIS A 380 -17.04 -16.02 -11.63
N ALA A 381 -17.12 -16.42 -10.36
CA ALA A 381 -18.33 -16.27 -9.58
C ALA A 381 -18.51 -14.81 -9.10
N LEU A 382 -19.75 -14.39 -8.89
CA LEU A 382 -20.10 -13.15 -8.23
C LEU A 382 -20.93 -13.46 -6.98
N VAL A 383 -20.37 -13.17 -5.81
CA VAL A 383 -21.13 -13.12 -4.57
C VAL A 383 -21.30 -11.66 -4.19
N ARG A 384 -22.54 -11.18 -4.05
CA ARG A 384 -22.79 -9.81 -3.65
C ARG A 384 -23.92 -9.66 -2.66
N GLU A 385 -23.83 -8.64 -1.82
CA GLU A 385 -24.88 -8.27 -0.85
C GLU A 385 -25.35 -9.49 -0.02
N SER A 386 -24.46 -10.44 0.24
CA SER A 386 -24.79 -11.73 0.85
C SER A 386 -24.16 -11.86 2.22
N TRP A 387 -24.76 -12.68 3.08
CA TRP A 387 -24.33 -12.83 4.47
C TRP A 387 -23.97 -14.29 4.77
N ALA A 388 -22.71 -14.55 5.10
CA ALA A 388 -22.26 -15.87 5.57
C ALA A 388 -21.95 -15.85 7.07
N ALA A 389 -22.77 -16.51 7.88
CA ALA A 389 -22.72 -16.36 9.34
C ALA A 389 -22.72 -17.68 10.11
N ALA A 390 -21.88 -17.80 11.15
CA ALA A 390 -21.89 -18.93 12.09
C ALA A 390 -21.72 -20.33 11.43
N ASN A 391 -21.04 -20.40 10.29
CA ASN A 391 -20.80 -21.66 9.59
C ASN A 391 -19.65 -22.45 10.23
N GLY A 392 -19.61 -23.77 9.99
CA GLY A 392 -18.62 -24.69 10.57
C GLY A 392 -17.27 -24.70 9.87
N LEU A 393 -17.20 -24.18 8.65
CA LEU A 393 -15.95 -23.83 7.97
C LEU A 393 -15.90 -22.33 7.71
N GLY A 394 -15.42 -21.89 6.55
CA GLY A 394 -15.36 -20.47 6.19
C GLY A 394 -16.73 -19.89 5.80
N GLY A 395 -16.82 -18.56 5.75
CA GLY A 395 -18.06 -17.90 5.34
C GLY A 395 -18.32 -18.04 3.84
N ILE A 396 -17.47 -17.40 3.04
CA ILE A 396 -17.56 -17.37 1.58
C ILE A 396 -16.24 -17.89 1.00
N PHE A 397 -16.30 -18.86 0.09
CA PHE A 397 -15.16 -19.38 -0.65
C PHE A 397 -15.46 -19.33 -2.16
N VAL A 398 -14.62 -18.65 -2.93
CA VAL A 398 -14.77 -18.50 -4.38
C VAL A 398 -13.48 -18.89 -5.14
N GLY A 399 -13.63 -19.43 -6.36
CA GLY A 399 -12.52 -19.78 -7.25
C GLY A 399 -11.86 -18.57 -7.93
N THR A 400 -10.83 -18.80 -8.75
CA THR A 400 -9.98 -17.78 -9.40
C THR A 400 -10.79 -16.78 -10.25
N GLY A 401 -10.41 -15.50 -10.28
CA GLY A 401 -11.09 -14.50 -11.12
C GLY A 401 -12.50 -14.10 -10.64
N SER A 402 -12.90 -14.52 -9.43
CA SER A 402 -14.22 -14.25 -8.84
C SER A 402 -14.27 -12.89 -8.12
N ARG A 403 -15.48 -12.45 -7.80
CA ARG A 403 -15.77 -11.17 -7.16
C ARG A 403 -16.65 -11.37 -5.93
N VAL A 404 -16.27 -10.78 -4.79
CA VAL A 404 -17.10 -10.72 -3.59
C VAL A 404 -17.29 -9.26 -3.18
N ILE A 405 -18.52 -8.77 -3.24
CA ILE A 405 -18.82 -7.33 -3.16
C ILE A 405 -19.91 -7.06 -2.12
N GLY A 406 -19.71 -6.07 -1.25
CA GLY A 406 -20.74 -5.59 -0.33
C GLY A 406 -21.30 -6.69 0.58
N SER A 407 -20.54 -7.76 0.80
CA SER A 407 -21.00 -8.95 1.51
C SER A 407 -20.46 -8.96 2.94
N THR A 408 -21.16 -9.68 3.82
CA THR A 408 -20.75 -9.81 5.21
C THR A 408 -20.36 -11.25 5.51
N SER A 409 -19.27 -11.43 6.24
CA SER A 409 -18.86 -12.74 6.76
C SER A 409 -18.54 -12.64 8.25
N VAL A 410 -19.30 -13.37 9.07
CA VAL A 410 -19.28 -13.20 10.53
C VAL A 410 -19.33 -14.49 11.33
N ALA A 411 -18.52 -14.57 12.38
CA ALA A 411 -18.59 -15.65 13.38
C ALA A 411 -18.43 -17.07 12.79
N ASN A 412 -17.75 -17.21 11.67
CA ASN A 412 -17.47 -18.52 11.08
C ASN A 412 -16.28 -19.19 11.79
N VAL A 413 -16.28 -20.51 11.88
CA VAL A 413 -15.19 -21.28 12.52
C VAL A 413 -13.93 -21.30 11.65
N GLY A 414 -14.06 -21.07 10.33
CA GLY A 414 -12.94 -20.89 9.41
C GLY A 414 -12.61 -19.42 9.14
N THR A 415 -11.95 -19.19 8.00
CA THR A 415 -11.71 -17.84 7.46
C THR A 415 -13.01 -17.19 7.02
N GLY A 416 -13.12 -15.88 7.19
CA GLY A 416 -14.31 -15.13 6.78
C GLY A 416 -14.60 -15.23 5.29
N ILE A 417 -13.68 -14.73 4.46
CA ILE A 417 -13.78 -14.79 2.99
C ILE A 417 -12.48 -15.34 2.42
N ILE A 418 -12.59 -16.33 1.54
CA ILE A 418 -11.47 -17.00 0.87
C ILE A 418 -11.67 -16.86 -0.63
N GLY A 419 -10.60 -16.48 -1.31
CA GLY A 419 -10.51 -16.50 -2.76
C GLY A 419 -9.17 -17.09 -3.19
N LEU A 420 -9.17 -17.74 -4.35
CA LEU A 420 -7.94 -18.20 -5.01
C LEU A 420 -7.24 -17.01 -5.68
N ASP A 421 -6.75 -17.14 -6.91
CA ASP A 421 -5.98 -16.08 -7.57
C ASP A 421 -6.90 -15.07 -8.31
N ASP A 422 -6.36 -13.90 -8.62
CA ASP A 422 -7.01 -12.86 -9.44
C ASP A 422 -8.39 -12.41 -8.93
N ILE A 423 -8.55 -12.37 -7.61
CA ILE A 423 -9.84 -12.10 -6.97
C ILE A 423 -10.08 -10.62 -6.77
N PHE A 424 -11.34 -10.18 -6.84
CA PHE A 424 -11.75 -8.85 -6.43
C PHE A 424 -12.67 -8.87 -5.20
N PHE A 425 -12.15 -8.41 -4.07
CA PHE A 425 -12.91 -8.23 -2.83
C PHE A 425 -13.12 -6.75 -2.55
N SER A 426 -14.38 -6.30 -2.54
CA SER A 426 -14.72 -4.90 -2.34
C SER A 426 -15.88 -4.65 -1.39
N GLY A 427 -15.73 -3.68 -0.48
CA GLY A 427 -16.85 -3.22 0.37
C GLY A 427 -17.36 -4.27 1.35
N ASN A 428 -16.58 -5.31 1.66
CA ASN A 428 -17.05 -6.39 2.52
C ASN A 428 -16.85 -6.09 4.00
N THR A 429 -17.76 -6.61 4.83
CA THR A 429 -17.63 -6.57 6.29
C THR A 429 -17.28 -7.96 6.82
N VAL A 430 -16.07 -8.11 7.34
CA VAL A 430 -15.53 -9.43 7.73
C VAL A 430 -15.07 -9.40 9.17
N ARG A 431 -15.79 -10.11 10.05
CA ARG A 431 -15.59 -9.95 11.49
C ARG A 431 -15.81 -11.19 12.33
N LYS A 432 -15.07 -11.31 13.43
CA LYS A 432 -15.24 -12.38 14.43
C LYS A 432 -15.10 -13.80 13.88
N ASN A 433 -14.38 -13.98 12.78
CA ASN A 433 -14.09 -15.33 12.26
C ASN A 433 -12.92 -15.94 13.04
N ALA A 434 -12.92 -17.25 13.23
CA ALA A 434 -11.96 -17.90 14.12
C ALA A 434 -10.57 -18.12 13.50
N ILE A 435 -10.41 -17.85 12.20
CA ILE A 435 -9.10 -17.81 11.52
C ILE A 435 -8.86 -16.39 11.00
N ALA A 436 -8.54 -16.23 9.72
CA ALA A 436 -8.30 -14.94 9.11
C ALA A 436 -9.63 -14.26 8.72
N GLY A 437 -9.60 -12.94 8.57
CA GLY A 437 -10.71 -12.22 7.95
C GLY A 437 -10.80 -12.59 6.47
N ILE A 438 -9.85 -12.08 5.68
CA ILE A 438 -9.79 -12.26 4.23
C ILE A 438 -8.51 -12.99 3.86
N VAL A 439 -8.64 -14.00 3.00
CA VAL A 439 -7.51 -14.67 2.33
C VAL A 439 -7.74 -14.60 0.83
N ALA A 440 -6.77 -14.06 0.09
CA ALA A 440 -6.77 -14.04 -1.37
C ALA A 440 -5.43 -14.53 -1.92
N GLY A 441 -5.45 -15.17 -3.07
CA GLY A 441 -4.27 -15.63 -3.80
C GLY A 441 -3.51 -14.50 -4.49
N GLN A 442 -2.66 -14.86 -5.44
CA GLN A 442 -1.84 -13.95 -6.23
C GLN A 442 -2.71 -13.03 -7.11
N GLY A 443 -2.19 -11.84 -7.44
CA GLY A 443 -2.85 -10.92 -8.40
C GLY A 443 -4.16 -10.31 -7.90
N SER A 444 -4.50 -10.55 -6.63
CA SER A 444 -5.81 -10.20 -6.09
C SER A 444 -5.89 -8.74 -5.69
N ARG A 445 -7.11 -8.20 -5.68
CA ARG A 445 -7.45 -6.82 -5.34
C ARG A 445 -8.42 -6.81 -4.15
N VAL A 446 -7.94 -6.35 -3.00
CA VAL A 446 -8.70 -6.26 -1.75
C VAL A 446 -8.87 -4.79 -1.39
N ILE A 447 -10.05 -4.23 -1.66
CA ILE A 447 -10.28 -2.79 -1.67
C ILE A 447 -11.47 -2.39 -0.79
N GLY A 448 -11.32 -1.39 0.09
CA GLY A 448 -12.47 -0.80 0.80
C GLY A 448 -13.20 -1.75 1.76
N ASN A 449 -12.52 -2.75 2.31
CA ASN A 449 -13.14 -3.73 3.21
C ASN A 449 -12.98 -3.33 4.69
N THR A 450 -13.95 -3.73 5.52
CA THR A 450 -13.89 -3.60 6.98
C THR A 450 -13.59 -4.97 7.58
N VAL A 451 -12.37 -5.17 8.10
CA VAL A 451 -11.86 -6.46 8.59
C VAL A 451 -11.50 -6.37 10.07
N VAL A 452 -12.39 -6.87 10.94
CA VAL A 452 -12.36 -6.53 12.36
C VAL A 452 -12.52 -7.74 13.28
N SER A 453 -11.68 -7.85 14.30
CA SER A 453 -11.84 -8.85 15.38
C SER A 453 -11.82 -10.30 14.90
N ASN A 454 -11.04 -10.62 13.87
CA ASN A 454 -10.78 -12.02 13.50
C ASN A 454 -9.70 -12.59 14.42
N VAL A 455 -9.85 -13.85 14.80
CA VAL A 455 -9.04 -14.47 15.87
C VAL A 455 -7.59 -14.64 15.46
N GLN A 456 -7.30 -14.86 14.17
CA GLN A 456 -5.94 -14.87 13.62
C GLN A 456 -5.71 -13.60 12.78
N GLY A 457 -5.27 -13.71 11.52
CA GLY A 457 -4.94 -12.56 10.69
C GLY A 457 -6.14 -11.69 10.26
N GLY A 458 -5.88 -10.45 9.86
CA GLY A 458 -6.85 -9.60 9.19
C GLY A 458 -6.99 -9.98 7.71
N ILE A 459 -6.12 -9.42 6.88
CA ILE A 459 -6.06 -9.63 5.43
C ILE A 459 -4.76 -10.34 5.08
N ASN A 460 -4.83 -11.46 4.36
CA ASN A 460 -3.68 -12.15 3.80
C ASN A 460 -3.83 -12.24 2.27
N VAL A 461 -2.87 -11.73 1.51
CA VAL A 461 -2.88 -11.77 0.05
C VAL A 461 -1.59 -12.36 -0.51
N GLY A 462 -1.70 -13.03 -1.66
CA GLY A 462 -0.56 -13.53 -2.42
C GLY A 462 0.27 -12.41 -3.05
N SER A 463 1.33 -12.80 -3.78
CA SER A 463 2.20 -11.89 -4.53
C SER A 463 1.43 -11.04 -5.55
N THR A 464 2.02 -9.94 -6.01
CA THR A 464 1.49 -9.05 -7.07
C THR A 464 0.08 -8.50 -6.81
N SER A 465 -0.37 -8.56 -5.56
CA SER A 465 -1.72 -8.16 -5.15
C SER A 465 -1.79 -6.67 -4.82
N LYS A 466 -3.01 -6.13 -4.76
CA LYS A 466 -3.27 -4.75 -4.30
C LYS A 466 -4.22 -4.75 -3.11
N VAL A 467 -3.79 -4.18 -1.99
CA VAL A 467 -4.58 -3.99 -0.77
C VAL A 467 -4.75 -2.49 -0.54
N LYS A 468 -5.95 -1.96 -0.79
CA LYS A 468 -6.18 -0.51 -0.78
C LYS A 468 -7.40 -0.06 0.03
N GLY A 469 -7.25 0.97 0.85
CA GLY A 469 -8.39 1.64 1.48
C GLY A 469 -9.17 0.78 2.48
N ASN A 470 -8.53 -0.24 3.08
CA ASN A 470 -9.20 -1.13 4.02
C ASN A 470 -9.10 -0.62 5.46
N LEU A 471 -10.15 -0.88 6.24
CA LEU A 471 -10.19 -0.67 7.69
C LEU A 471 -9.92 -2.01 8.38
N VAL A 472 -8.75 -2.16 8.99
CA VAL A 472 -8.30 -3.42 9.60
C VAL A 472 -8.05 -3.20 11.09
N ARG A 473 -8.83 -3.86 11.97
CA ARG A 473 -8.73 -3.60 13.42
C ARG A 473 -8.87 -4.83 14.30
N ASN A 474 -8.15 -4.87 15.41
CA ASN A 474 -8.33 -5.85 16.49
C ASN A 474 -8.18 -7.31 16.03
N ASN A 475 -7.32 -7.61 15.06
CA ASN A 475 -7.09 -8.98 14.59
C ASN A 475 -5.96 -9.64 15.41
N GLY A 476 -6.10 -10.93 15.73
CA GLY A 476 -5.18 -11.67 16.59
C GLY A 476 -3.85 -12.09 15.96
N GLY A 477 -3.62 -11.77 14.69
CA GLY A 477 -2.35 -11.93 13.98
C GLY A 477 -1.90 -10.62 13.33
N HIS A 478 -1.30 -10.71 12.14
CA HIS A 478 -0.99 -9.54 11.33
C HIS A 478 -2.29 -8.84 10.89
N GLY A 479 -2.27 -7.51 10.85
CA GLY A 479 -3.37 -6.74 10.28
C GLY A 479 -3.49 -7.03 8.78
N ILE A 480 -2.45 -6.68 8.03
CA ILE A 480 -2.30 -6.98 6.61
C ILE A 480 -1.02 -7.78 6.42
N GLN A 481 -1.11 -8.88 5.67
CA GLN A 481 0.01 -9.69 5.23
C GLN A 481 -0.01 -9.80 3.71
N THR A 482 1.12 -9.54 3.06
CA THR A 482 1.26 -9.66 1.60
C THR A 482 2.40 -10.58 1.21
N GLY A 483 2.27 -11.19 0.02
CA GLY A 483 3.37 -11.81 -0.70
C GLY A 483 4.36 -10.79 -1.27
N SER A 484 5.13 -11.20 -2.28
CA SER A 484 6.12 -10.32 -2.92
C SER A 484 5.49 -9.42 -3.98
N ALA A 485 6.11 -8.27 -4.25
CA ALA A 485 5.70 -7.34 -5.30
C ALA A 485 4.24 -6.87 -5.23
N ALA A 486 3.64 -6.86 -4.02
CA ALA A 486 2.30 -6.34 -3.81
C ALA A 486 2.34 -4.83 -3.50
N SER A 487 1.16 -4.20 -3.61
CA SER A 487 0.96 -2.81 -3.23
C SER A 487 -0.02 -2.70 -2.07
N VAL A 488 0.38 -2.00 -1.01
CA VAL A 488 -0.42 -1.75 0.20
C VAL A 488 -0.59 -0.25 0.35
N GLU A 489 -1.79 0.26 0.05
CA GLU A 489 -2.06 1.69 -0.13
C GLU A 489 -3.22 2.16 0.74
N GLU A 490 -3.09 3.31 1.41
CA GLU A 490 -4.23 4.03 2.00
C GLU A 490 -5.03 3.21 3.03
N ASN A 491 -4.43 2.21 3.68
CA ASN A 491 -5.12 1.38 4.66
C ASN A 491 -5.03 1.97 6.07
N VAL A 492 -6.08 1.78 6.85
CA VAL A 492 -6.10 2.10 8.29
C VAL A 492 -5.99 0.79 9.07
N VAL A 493 -4.83 0.54 9.65
CA VAL A 493 -4.55 -0.66 10.45
C VAL A 493 -4.35 -0.28 11.91
N GLN A 494 -5.18 -0.83 12.80
CA GLN A 494 -5.10 -0.50 14.23
C GLN A 494 -5.19 -1.74 15.10
N THR A 495 -4.36 -1.80 16.14
CA THR A 495 -4.46 -2.86 17.17
C THR A 495 -4.40 -4.25 16.56
N SER A 496 -3.22 -4.63 16.06
CA SER A 496 -2.93 -5.98 15.57
C SER A 496 -2.06 -6.70 16.59
N ALA A 497 -2.38 -7.96 16.93
CA ALA A 497 -1.58 -8.72 17.89
C ALA A 497 -0.25 -9.22 17.31
N GLY A 498 -0.09 -9.19 15.98
CA GLY A 498 1.19 -9.25 15.31
C GLY A 498 1.69 -7.86 14.88
N ARG A 499 2.29 -7.82 13.69
CA ARG A 499 2.62 -6.56 12.98
C ARG A 499 1.38 -5.97 12.34
N GLY A 500 1.33 -4.65 12.20
CA GLY A 500 0.22 -3.98 11.51
C GLY A 500 0.19 -4.37 10.04
N ILE A 501 1.28 -4.09 9.33
CA ILE A 501 1.52 -4.52 7.96
C ILE A 501 2.78 -5.39 7.95
N PHE A 502 2.65 -6.61 7.45
CA PHE A 502 3.75 -7.49 7.09
C PHE A 502 3.80 -7.61 5.56
N ALA A 503 4.70 -6.83 4.96
CA ALA A 503 4.96 -6.87 3.53
C ALA A 503 6.16 -7.77 3.24
N GLY A 504 6.03 -8.67 2.27
CA GLY A 504 7.12 -9.50 1.76
C GLY A 504 8.20 -8.70 1.03
N PHE A 505 8.82 -9.27 0.01
CA PHE A 505 9.88 -8.61 -0.78
C PHE A 505 9.32 -7.73 -1.90
N PHE A 506 10.05 -6.69 -2.31
CA PHE A 506 9.72 -5.83 -3.46
C PHE A 506 8.37 -5.11 -3.36
N ASN A 507 7.87 -4.90 -2.14
CA ASN A 507 6.53 -4.33 -1.96
C ASN A 507 6.54 -2.80 -2.05
N LEU A 508 5.43 -2.24 -2.52
CA LEU A 508 5.10 -0.83 -2.33
C LEU A 508 4.16 -0.71 -1.12
N VAL A 509 4.57 0.03 -0.10
CA VAL A 509 3.78 0.33 1.08
C VAL A 509 3.67 1.84 1.19
N LYS A 510 2.49 2.40 0.86
CA LYS A 510 2.31 3.85 0.87
C LYS A 510 1.03 4.37 1.50
N GLU A 511 1.11 5.55 2.10
CA GLU A 511 -0.05 6.30 2.60
C GLU A 511 -0.90 5.52 3.64
N ASN A 512 -0.32 4.53 4.32
CA ASN A 512 -1.04 3.75 5.32
C ASN A 512 -0.96 4.44 6.69
N ASN A 513 -2.04 4.33 7.47
CA ASN A 513 -2.07 4.73 8.87
C ASN A 513 -2.07 3.48 9.75
N VAL A 514 -0.94 3.20 10.40
CA VAL A 514 -0.72 2.01 11.20
C VAL A 514 -0.46 2.37 12.65
N SER A 515 -1.26 1.83 13.57
CA SER A 515 -1.11 2.14 14.99
C SER A 515 -1.34 0.96 15.93
N ASN A 516 -0.69 1.04 17.10
CA ASN A 516 -0.88 0.14 18.23
C ASN A 516 -0.73 -1.35 17.89
N SER A 517 0.15 -1.69 16.96
CA SER A 517 0.52 -3.08 16.72
C SER A 517 1.45 -3.59 17.81
N VAL A 518 1.27 -4.86 18.20
CA VAL A 518 2.09 -5.50 19.25
C VAL A 518 3.53 -5.60 18.81
N LEU A 519 3.78 -5.95 17.55
CA LEU A 519 5.09 -5.92 16.90
C LEU A 519 5.21 -4.66 16.04
N SER A 520 6.08 -4.66 15.02
CA SER A 520 6.26 -3.49 14.16
C SER A 520 4.96 -2.99 13.56
N GLY A 521 4.85 -1.66 13.40
CA GLY A 521 3.74 -1.07 12.67
C GLY A 521 3.78 -1.55 11.23
N ILE A 522 4.86 -1.20 10.54
CA ILE A 522 5.13 -1.66 9.18
C ILE A 522 6.41 -2.49 9.22
N TYR A 523 6.35 -3.71 8.70
CA TYR A 523 7.51 -4.53 8.39
C TYR A 523 7.53 -4.77 6.90
N SER A 524 8.66 -4.53 6.25
CA SER A 524 8.86 -4.84 4.85
C SER A 524 10.15 -5.62 4.63
N GLY A 525 10.08 -6.62 3.76
CA GLY A 525 11.25 -7.33 3.28
C GLY A 525 12.11 -6.47 2.33
N ASN A 526 13.16 -7.09 1.80
CA ASN A 526 14.14 -6.53 0.86
C ASN A 526 13.52 -5.74 -0.29
N GLU A 527 14.26 -4.74 -0.76
CA GLU A 527 14.00 -3.97 -1.99
C GLU A 527 12.59 -3.36 -2.03
N SER A 528 12.06 -3.03 -0.85
CA SER A 528 10.72 -2.46 -0.74
C SER A 528 10.73 -0.95 -0.74
N MET A 529 9.60 -0.38 -1.13
CA MET A 529 9.33 1.03 -1.25
C MET A 529 8.31 1.44 -0.18
N ILE A 530 8.73 2.21 0.82
CA ILE A 530 7.92 2.61 1.98
C ILE A 530 7.80 4.14 2.01
N TYR A 531 6.63 4.67 1.64
CA TYR A 531 6.40 6.11 1.42
C TYR A 531 5.19 6.64 2.17
N ASP A 532 5.25 7.86 2.70
CA ASP A 532 4.03 8.56 3.16
C ASP A 532 3.21 7.86 4.26
N ASN A 533 3.78 6.87 4.93
CA ASN A 533 3.03 6.15 5.95
C ASN A 533 3.09 6.89 7.28
N THR A 534 2.00 6.79 8.04
CA THR A 534 1.96 7.18 9.44
C THR A 534 2.04 5.93 10.32
N SER A 535 3.04 5.86 11.20
CA SER A 535 3.24 4.76 12.14
C SER A 535 3.25 5.27 13.58
N THR A 536 2.22 4.96 14.38
CA THR A 536 2.05 5.51 15.73
C THR A 536 1.89 4.45 16.81
N GLY A 537 2.70 4.52 17.88
CA GLY A 537 2.47 3.70 19.08
C GLY A 537 2.65 2.19 18.88
N ASN A 538 3.39 1.77 17.85
CA ASN A 538 3.61 0.36 17.53
C ASN A 538 4.76 -0.25 18.35
N ASN A 539 4.95 -1.57 18.20
CA ASN A 539 5.85 -2.40 18.98
C ASN A 539 5.50 -2.39 20.48
N THR A 540 4.22 -2.50 20.83
CA THR A 540 3.80 -2.43 22.24
C THR A 540 4.37 -3.57 23.11
N SER A 541 4.88 -4.65 22.53
CA SER A 541 5.63 -5.69 23.25
C SER A 541 7.06 -5.28 23.62
N GLN A 542 7.55 -4.15 23.13
CA GLN A 542 8.90 -3.62 23.36
C GLN A 542 10.01 -4.57 22.87
N THR A 543 9.77 -5.30 21.78
CA THR A 543 10.73 -6.24 21.19
C THR A 543 11.85 -5.48 20.50
N ASP A 544 13.11 -5.85 20.77
CA ASP A 544 14.29 -5.11 20.27
C ASP A 544 14.45 -5.15 18.74
N SER A 545 13.98 -6.22 18.09
CA SER A 545 14.04 -6.42 16.63
C SER A 545 12.82 -5.86 15.89
N GLU A 546 12.04 -4.98 16.50
CA GLU A 546 10.81 -4.40 15.94
C GLU A 546 10.82 -2.87 16.12
N ALA A 547 9.98 -2.17 15.35
CA ALA A 547 9.97 -0.71 15.27
C ALA A 547 8.63 -0.16 14.75
N GLY A 548 8.47 1.16 14.72
CA GLY A 548 7.38 1.78 13.97
C GLY A 548 7.39 1.34 12.51
N ILE A 549 8.56 1.44 11.87
CA ILE A 549 8.83 0.95 10.51
C ILE A 549 10.10 0.11 10.55
N PHE A 550 10.01 -1.13 10.10
CA PHE A 550 11.12 -2.05 9.95
C PHE A 550 11.33 -2.37 8.46
N ALA A 551 12.54 -2.23 7.96
CA ALA A 551 12.89 -2.54 6.58
C ALA A 551 14.24 -3.27 6.47
N GLN A 552 14.40 -4.02 5.37
CA GLN A 552 15.59 -4.84 5.11
C GLN A 552 16.19 -4.49 3.75
N PHE A 553 17.51 -4.69 3.60
CA PHE A 553 18.31 -4.69 2.35
C PHE A 553 17.75 -3.87 1.18
N SER A 554 18.48 -2.84 0.75
CA SER A 554 18.15 -2.07 -0.46
C SER A 554 16.72 -1.48 -0.48
N SER A 555 16.10 -1.29 0.68
CA SER A 555 14.77 -0.68 0.76
C SER A 555 14.86 0.84 0.78
N ARG A 556 13.80 1.49 0.27
CA ARG A 556 13.64 2.95 0.25
C ARG A 556 12.55 3.38 1.22
N ILE A 557 12.92 4.15 2.24
CA ILE A 557 12.04 4.62 3.32
C ILE A 557 11.99 6.15 3.23
N VAL A 558 10.91 6.71 2.71
CA VAL A 558 10.87 8.13 2.33
C VAL A 558 9.61 8.83 2.83
N ARG A 559 9.76 10.01 3.44
CA ARG A 559 8.63 10.88 3.85
C ARG A 559 7.58 10.20 4.73
N ASN A 560 7.99 9.25 5.56
CA ASN A 560 7.10 8.64 6.55
C ASN A 560 7.07 9.47 7.84
N ASN A 561 5.93 9.45 8.52
CA ASN A 561 5.75 10.03 9.84
C ASN A 561 5.65 8.93 10.89
N SER A 562 6.68 8.78 11.73
CA SER A 562 6.77 7.69 12.72
C SER A 562 6.88 8.26 14.13
N GLN A 563 5.92 7.96 15.01
CA GLN A 563 5.80 8.60 16.31
C GLN A 563 5.46 7.62 17.43
N GLN A 564 5.99 7.84 18.64
CA GLN A 564 5.61 7.09 19.85
C GLN A 564 5.77 5.57 19.77
N ASN A 565 6.52 5.07 18.79
CA ASN A 565 6.79 3.66 18.66
C ASN A 565 7.84 3.25 19.71
N TRP A 566 7.70 2.04 20.25
CA TRP A 566 8.64 1.51 21.23
C TRP A 566 9.90 0.99 20.54
N ARG A 567 11.05 1.13 21.21
CA ARG A 567 12.41 0.77 20.75
C ARG A 567 12.95 1.61 19.60
N ALA A 568 12.25 1.71 18.48
CA ALA A 568 12.67 2.53 17.37
C ALA A 568 11.49 3.06 16.55
N ASN A 569 11.60 4.29 16.02
CA ASN A 569 10.65 4.77 15.02
C ASN A 569 10.93 4.15 13.66
N ILE A 570 12.20 4.07 13.25
CA ILE A 570 12.64 3.36 12.05
C ILE A 570 13.78 2.39 12.43
N HIS A 571 13.71 1.15 11.97
CA HIS A 571 14.78 0.16 12.10
C HIS A 571 15.11 -0.39 10.72
N VAL A 572 16.38 -0.33 10.34
CA VAL A 572 16.84 -0.95 9.09
C VAL A 572 17.95 -1.96 9.32
N THR A 573 17.88 -3.06 8.59
CA THR A 573 18.90 -4.11 8.58
C THR A 573 19.43 -4.36 7.17
N GLY A 574 20.68 -4.80 7.07
CA GLY A 574 21.34 -5.03 5.80
C GLY A 574 21.79 -3.74 5.11
N SER A 575 22.51 -3.91 4.01
CA SER A 575 23.12 -2.80 3.26
C SER A 575 22.21 -2.28 2.14
N GLY A 576 22.50 -1.07 1.64
CA GLY A 576 21.84 -0.47 0.47
C GLY A 576 20.55 0.29 0.79
N ASN A 577 20.13 0.36 2.05
CA ASN A 577 18.92 1.07 2.43
C ASN A 577 19.07 2.58 2.23
N VAL A 578 17.99 3.25 1.85
CA VAL A 578 17.92 4.70 1.66
C VAL A 578 16.80 5.25 2.53
N ILE A 579 17.13 6.16 3.45
CA ILE A 579 16.16 6.79 4.36
C ILE A 579 16.22 8.30 4.18
N GLU A 580 15.14 8.87 3.65
CA GLU A 580 15.10 10.27 3.23
C GLU A 580 13.83 10.97 3.74
N GLU A 581 13.98 12.17 4.27
CA GLU A 581 12.84 13.08 4.53
C GLU A 581 11.77 12.53 5.49
N ASN A 582 12.13 11.57 6.35
CA ASN A 582 11.20 11.03 7.34
C ASN A 582 11.12 11.94 8.56
N SER A 583 9.95 11.99 9.18
CA SER A 583 9.69 12.74 10.40
C SER A 583 9.48 11.78 11.57
N MET A 584 10.27 11.93 12.61
CA MET A 584 10.27 11.04 13.78
C MET A 584 10.13 11.83 15.07
N PHE A 585 9.08 11.54 15.84
CA PHE A 585 8.78 12.25 17.07
C PHE A 585 8.59 11.31 18.25
N TYR A 586 9.00 11.77 19.44
CA TYR A 586 8.65 11.20 20.75
C TYR A 586 8.81 9.68 20.82
N ILE A 587 10.00 9.17 21.09
CA ILE A 587 10.17 7.72 21.21
C ILE A 587 9.69 7.28 22.60
N SER A 588 8.87 6.23 22.64
CA SER A 588 8.36 5.67 23.90
C SER A 588 9.40 4.74 24.52
N GLY A 589 9.89 5.06 25.72
CA GLY A 589 10.78 4.21 26.53
C GLY A 589 12.21 4.72 26.71
N VAL A 590 12.93 4.14 27.69
CA VAL A 590 14.23 4.62 28.21
C VAL A 590 15.43 4.34 27.28
N HIS A 591 15.24 3.56 26.22
CA HIS A 591 16.27 3.17 25.24
C HIS A 591 15.77 3.30 23.78
N GLY A 592 14.98 4.33 23.53
CA GLY A 592 14.35 4.57 22.24
C GLY A 592 15.27 5.22 21.21
N TYR A 593 15.31 4.69 19.99
CA TYR A 593 16.03 5.25 18.84
C TYR A 593 15.08 5.97 17.89
N GLY A 594 15.51 7.12 17.35
CA GLY A 594 14.81 7.72 16.21
C GLY A 594 14.93 6.78 15.01
N ILE A 595 16.19 6.51 14.63
CA ILE A 595 16.52 5.46 13.68
C ILE A 595 17.53 4.51 14.31
N ARG A 596 17.32 3.19 14.13
CA ARG A 596 18.27 2.12 14.48
C ARG A 596 18.83 1.48 13.22
N PHE A 597 20.16 1.36 13.16
CA PHE A 597 20.88 0.92 11.96
C PHE A 597 21.68 -0.35 12.18
N GLN A 598 21.60 -1.27 11.22
CA GLN A 598 22.43 -2.48 11.14
C GLN A 598 22.86 -2.76 9.69
N GLY A 599 23.68 -1.87 9.11
CA GLY A 599 24.19 -1.99 7.74
C GLY A 599 24.56 -0.65 7.10
N SER A 600 25.14 -0.67 5.90
CA SER A 600 25.49 0.56 5.16
C SER A 600 24.31 1.10 4.34
N GLY A 601 24.19 2.43 4.20
CA GLY A 601 23.06 3.04 3.49
C GLY A 601 23.21 4.55 3.31
N ILE A 602 22.21 5.16 2.68
CA ILE A 602 22.10 6.62 2.50
C ILE A 602 21.07 7.16 3.48
N TYR A 603 21.43 8.22 4.21
CA TYR A 603 20.58 8.82 5.23
C TYR A 603 20.64 10.35 5.08
N LYS A 604 19.51 10.96 4.69
CA LYS A 604 19.46 12.38 4.31
C LYS A 604 18.17 13.05 4.78
N ASN A 605 18.28 14.29 5.24
CA ASN A 605 17.13 15.18 5.51
C ASN A 605 16.04 14.61 6.44
N ASN A 606 16.39 13.74 7.38
CA ASN A 606 15.41 13.17 8.32
C ASN A 606 15.30 14.07 9.56
N ALA A 607 14.07 14.38 9.99
CA ALA A 607 13.80 15.12 11.22
C ALA A 607 13.59 14.16 12.40
N SER A 608 14.32 14.35 13.50
CA SER A 608 14.18 13.55 14.73
C SER A 608 14.09 14.45 15.95
N PHE A 609 13.03 14.29 16.76
CA PHE A 609 12.82 15.02 18.00
C PHE A 609 12.53 14.07 19.17
N GLY A 610 13.35 14.11 20.23
CA GLY A 610 13.09 13.36 21.48
C GLY A 610 13.79 12.02 21.65
N GLY A 611 14.93 11.79 20.99
CA GLY A 611 15.86 10.70 21.28
C GLY A 611 17.08 10.77 20.37
N SER A 612 18.25 10.39 20.90
CA SER A 612 19.50 10.46 20.15
C SER A 612 19.42 9.50 18.95
N PRO A 613 19.76 9.92 17.72
CA PRO A 613 20.08 8.97 16.67
C PRO A 613 21.33 8.21 17.11
N ASP A 614 21.19 6.92 17.43
CA ASP A 614 22.35 6.07 17.60
C ASP A 614 22.77 5.58 16.21
N TYR A 615 23.72 6.31 15.63
CA TYR A 615 24.39 5.95 14.38
C TYR A 615 25.40 4.82 14.62
N SER A 616 24.96 3.71 15.23
CA SER A 616 25.84 2.57 15.50
C SER A 616 26.07 1.74 14.23
N GLY A 617 26.96 2.21 13.35
CA GLY A 617 27.60 1.37 12.33
C GLY A 617 27.42 1.84 10.88
N GLY A 618 28.51 2.31 10.27
CA GLY A 618 28.65 2.44 8.81
C GLY A 618 29.06 3.84 8.35
N THR A 619 30.27 3.97 7.85
CA THR A 619 30.89 5.18 7.29
C THR A 619 30.11 5.76 6.10
N ASN A 620 29.34 6.83 6.32
CA ASN A 620 29.26 7.96 5.39
C ASN A 620 28.69 9.19 6.11
N LYS A 621 29.57 10.14 6.45
CA LYS A 621 29.20 11.44 7.03
C LYS A 621 28.91 12.40 5.88
N GLY A 622 27.67 12.41 5.41
CA GLY A 622 27.19 13.37 4.42
C GLY A 622 25.79 13.85 4.79
N GLY A 623 25.71 14.87 5.64
CA GLY A 623 24.43 15.49 6.00
C GLY A 623 24.59 16.64 6.98
N ASN A 624 24.39 17.86 6.48
CA ASN A 624 24.30 19.09 7.26
C ASN A 624 23.24 18.98 8.37
N HIS A 625 23.64 19.39 9.57
CA HIS A 625 22.74 19.75 10.66
C HIS A 625 22.33 21.22 10.50
N PRO A 626 21.05 21.59 10.74
CA PRO A 626 20.77 22.81 11.47
C PRO A 626 21.12 22.65 12.97
#